data_AF-A0A2P8NEX5-F1
#
_entry.id   AF-A0A2P8NEX5-F1
#
_cell.length_a   1.000
_cell.length_b   1.000
_cell.length_c   1.000
_cell.angle_alpha   90.00
_cell.angle_beta   90.00
_cell.angle_gamma   90.00
#
_symmetry.space_group_name_H-M   'P 1'
#
loop_
_entity.id
_entity.type
_entity.pdbx_description
1 polymer ?
#
loop_
_entity_poly.entity_id
_entity_poly.type
_entity_poly.pdbx_seq_one_letter_code
_entity_poly.pdbx_strand_id
1 'polypeptide(L)'
;MSKRRFTDKPALHPSAVAGLDDDHPAMTGNRTLFPSTVVEVTGEQPDRILVSGDNNRKIGKVVGKGRFSGYGIYMLTLQERATCPVSCEMRGACYGNGMQLARRHRIGDTDTFYDRLGLEIAELLDRHDGLLIRLHVLGDFPDVEYVSFWKEVLDEYPNVACYGYTHRAPASRGGCEIGDAIDAVKDVHPDRFRIRWSSPVARADGAVVLDHVPAGPRADDRSLVCPAQTDATACCATCALCWEAAAKRECIGFIRHGRATAGGELKAIAKAANEKGAELPGSLRPIVPMPTAGLSPSAIRSAKPRFVDIDPSTLKVETKYQRDLSTKSLTLIKRIVEHFDWTKFKPPICVEQDGEYFCIDGQHTAIGAASHPDLETIPVMVVDADSVEARASAFVAHNRDRVSMSRLQVFHGDVASGKPEAVDILRIAKQAGARIPRNPVNRRDAKIGDVVAVGEIEKLHAMDGGALLSRVLRIAVEGRCRPINQTILRALRMLLVEPQYEGVSEGDIVTALMARPDLEQAAVRFGAETNKGRYSAAAVILYRAASSISAGSRAA
;
A
#
# COMPACT_ATOMS: atom_id res chain seq x y z
N MET A 1 -14.88 -26.43 6.33
CA MET A 1 -15.02 -25.01 5.96
C MET A 1 -13.68 -24.31 6.19
N SER A 2 -13.03 -23.78 5.14
CA SER A 2 -11.73 -23.10 5.25
C SER A 2 -11.84 -21.88 6.19
N LYS A 3 -11.01 -21.83 7.23
CA LYS A 3 -10.93 -20.70 8.16
C LYS A 3 -10.51 -19.45 7.39
N ARG A 4 -11.32 -18.38 7.46
CA ARG A 4 -11.06 -17.13 6.72
C ARG A 4 -9.90 -16.37 7.36
N ARG A 5 -9.00 -15.82 6.53
CA ARG A 5 -7.79 -15.12 6.96
C ARG A 5 -8.05 -13.80 7.68
N PHE A 6 -9.12 -13.08 7.32
CA PHE A 6 -9.47 -11.76 7.88
C PHE A 6 -10.95 -11.68 8.25
N THR A 7 -11.25 -11.25 9.49
CA THR A 7 -12.61 -11.23 10.06
C THR A 7 -12.96 -9.96 10.84
N ASP A 8 -12.15 -8.90 10.79
CA ASP A 8 -12.37 -7.64 11.55
C ASP A 8 -12.99 -6.53 10.70
N LYS A 9 -14.01 -5.84 11.23
CA LYS A 9 -14.91 -4.99 10.44
C LYS A 9 -14.54 -3.55 10.69
N PRO A 10 -14.24 -2.76 9.65
CA PRO A 10 -14.21 -1.32 9.80
C PRO A 10 -15.62 -0.83 10.17
N ALA A 11 -15.73 -0.01 11.22
CA ALA A 11 -16.99 0.63 11.56
C ALA A 11 -17.52 1.43 10.35
N LEU A 12 -18.80 1.30 10.06
CA LEU A 12 -19.44 1.98 8.94
C LEU A 12 -19.94 3.35 9.40
N HIS A 13 -19.18 4.39 9.08
CA HIS A 13 -19.53 5.78 9.34
C HIS A 13 -19.57 6.57 8.03
N PRO A 14 -20.65 6.47 7.24
CA PRO A 14 -20.80 7.18 5.97
C PRO A 14 -20.51 8.67 6.06
N SER A 15 -21.02 9.32 7.12
CA SER A 15 -20.84 10.75 7.40
C SER A 15 -19.41 11.16 7.68
N ALA A 16 -18.55 10.22 8.09
CA ALA A 16 -17.15 10.49 8.37
C ALA A 16 -16.27 10.40 7.11
N VAL A 17 -16.78 9.92 5.97
CA VAL A 17 -15.97 9.72 4.76
C VAL A 17 -15.67 11.04 4.07
N ALA A 18 -14.37 11.35 3.92
CA ALA A 18 -13.86 12.55 3.28
C ALA A 18 -13.69 12.35 1.77
N GLY A 19 -14.21 13.30 0.99
CA GLY A 19 -13.82 13.49 -0.40
C GLY A 19 -12.43 14.12 -0.53
N LEU A 20 -11.84 14.02 -1.71
CA LEU A 20 -10.80 14.94 -2.15
C LEU A 20 -11.46 16.13 -2.83
N ASP A 21 -10.94 17.33 -2.59
CA ASP A 21 -11.34 18.54 -3.30
C ASP A 21 -10.99 18.44 -4.79
N ASP A 22 -11.74 19.13 -5.64
CA ASP A 22 -11.59 19.04 -7.10
C ASP A 22 -10.22 19.52 -7.60
N ASP A 23 -9.59 20.47 -6.89
CA ASP A 23 -8.26 20.99 -7.18
C ASP A 23 -7.13 20.07 -6.69
N HIS A 24 -7.45 19.02 -5.90
CA HIS A 24 -6.46 18.11 -5.35
C HIS A 24 -5.63 17.46 -6.47
N PRO A 25 -4.29 17.33 -6.34
CA PRO A 25 -3.41 16.80 -7.41
C PRO A 25 -3.71 15.37 -7.90
N ALA A 26 -4.54 14.62 -7.17
CA ALA A 26 -5.04 13.30 -7.56
C ALA A 26 -6.28 13.40 -8.46
N MET A 27 -7.12 14.42 -8.24
CA MET A 27 -8.30 14.74 -9.03
C MET A 27 -7.90 15.37 -10.36
N THR A 28 -7.17 16.49 -10.31
CA THR A 28 -6.69 17.21 -11.51
C THR A 28 -5.73 16.37 -12.37
N GLY A 29 -4.89 15.56 -11.74
CA GLY A 29 -3.91 14.71 -12.42
C GLY A 29 -4.40 13.32 -12.79
N ASN A 30 -5.71 13.02 -12.65
CA ASN A 30 -6.31 11.71 -12.94
C ASN A 30 -5.50 10.53 -12.42
N ARG A 31 -5.09 10.57 -11.15
CA ARG A 31 -4.20 9.57 -10.55
C ARG A 31 -4.62 9.16 -9.15
N THR A 32 -4.10 8.03 -8.68
CA THR A 32 -4.33 7.58 -7.31
C THR A 32 -3.80 8.59 -6.29
N LEU A 33 -4.40 8.61 -5.10
CA LEU A 33 -3.88 9.32 -3.93
C LEU A 33 -2.54 8.73 -3.46
N PHE A 34 -2.23 7.47 -3.79
CA PHE A 34 -1.05 6.75 -3.30
C PHE A 34 -0.13 6.26 -4.44
N PRO A 35 0.60 7.19 -5.12
CA PRO A 35 1.50 6.83 -6.23
C PRO A 35 2.56 5.79 -5.87
N SER A 36 3.01 5.74 -4.61
CA SER A 36 4.02 4.78 -4.12
C SER A 36 3.56 3.33 -4.12
N THR A 37 2.25 3.08 -4.27
CA THR A 37 1.68 1.73 -4.34
C THR A 37 1.28 1.31 -5.75
N VAL A 38 1.55 2.17 -6.74
CA VAL A 38 1.39 1.85 -8.14
C VAL A 38 2.53 0.95 -8.55
N VAL A 39 2.20 -0.20 -9.10
CA VAL A 39 3.14 -1.18 -9.62
C VAL A 39 2.84 -1.35 -11.10
N GLU A 40 3.86 -1.12 -11.92
CA GLU A 40 3.81 -1.38 -13.34
C GLU A 40 3.91 -2.88 -13.59
N VAL A 41 3.05 -3.40 -14.47
CA VAL A 41 3.16 -4.78 -14.92
C VAL A 41 4.20 -4.83 -16.04
N THR A 42 5.18 -5.68 -15.84
CA THR A 42 6.32 -5.96 -16.72
C THR A 42 6.42 -7.47 -16.91
N GLY A 43 7.29 -7.94 -17.81
CA GLY A 43 7.48 -9.37 -18.03
C GLY A 43 7.83 -10.16 -16.75
N GLU A 44 8.49 -9.53 -15.77
CA GLU A 44 8.94 -10.21 -14.55
C GLU A 44 8.17 -9.80 -13.28
N GLN A 45 7.64 -8.57 -13.22
CA GLN A 45 7.01 -8.02 -12.01
C GLN A 45 5.64 -7.41 -12.28
N PRO A 46 4.71 -7.43 -11.31
CA PRO A 46 4.81 -8.11 -10.02
C PRO A 46 4.68 -9.63 -10.16
N ASP A 47 5.02 -10.39 -9.10
CA ASP A 47 4.86 -11.86 -9.09
C ASP A 47 3.43 -12.34 -9.39
N ARG A 48 2.42 -11.49 -9.11
CA ARG A 48 1.01 -11.77 -9.37
C ARG A 48 0.24 -10.46 -9.61
N ILE A 49 -0.66 -10.51 -10.58
CA ILE A 49 -1.64 -9.49 -10.92
C ILE A 49 -2.97 -9.82 -10.24
N LEU A 50 -3.37 -11.10 -10.24
CA LEU A 50 -4.60 -11.59 -9.62
C LEU A 50 -4.36 -11.98 -8.16
N VAL A 51 -5.06 -11.30 -7.26
CA VAL A 51 -4.92 -11.55 -5.82
C VAL A 51 -6.09 -12.42 -5.36
N SER A 52 -5.79 -13.58 -4.75
CA SER A 52 -6.83 -14.44 -4.16
C SER A 52 -7.70 -13.66 -3.17
N GLY A 53 -9.02 -13.86 -3.28
CA GLY A 53 -10.04 -13.28 -2.41
C GLY A 53 -9.87 -13.62 -0.93
N ASP A 54 -9.09 -14.64 -0.58
CA ASP A 54 -8.70 -14.94 0.81
C ASP A 54 -7.93 -13.79 1.46
N ASN A 55 -7.26 -12.96 0.66
CA ASN A 55 -6.56 -11.76 1.13
C ASN A 55 -7.50 -10.58 1.41
N ASN A 56 -8.81 -10.75 1.27
CA ASN A 56 -9.80 -9.71 1.53
C ASN A 56 -10.96 -10.28 2.33
N ARG A 57 -11.19 -9.71 3.53
CA ARG A 57 -12.35 -10.07 4.37
C ARG A 57 -13.62 -10.15 3.54
N LYS A 58 -13.99 -9.09 2.83
CA LYS A 58 -15.30 -9.02 2.16
C LYS A 58 -15.48 -10.07 1.07
N ILE A 59 -14.40 -10.63 0.50
CA ILE A 59 -14.47 -11.46 -0.70
C ILE A 59 -14.49 -12.94 -0.40
N GLY A 60 -13.48 -13.46 0.30
CA GLY A 60 -13.36 -14.89 0.58
C GLY A 60 -12.73 -15.68 -0.56
N LYS A 61 -12.33 -16.94 -0.27
CA LYS A 61 -11.44 -17.74 -1.12
C LYS A 61 -12.14 -18.51 -2.24
N VAL A 62 -13.25 -19.20 -1.92
CA VAL A 62 -13.93 -20.16 -2.81
C VAL A 62 -15.43 -19.97 -2.70
N VAL A 63 -16.13 -19.90 -3.82
CA VAL A 63 -17.58 -19.74 -3.87
C VAL A 63 -18.28 -20.92 -3.18
N GLY A 64 -19.08 -20.63 -2.15
CA GLY A 64 -19.70 -21.65 -1.32
C GLY A 64 -21.09 -22.11 -1.76
N LYS A 65 -21.76 -21.37 -2.65
CA LYS A 65 -23.11 -21.70 -3.12
C LYS A 65 -23.42 -21.08 -4.48
N GLY A 66 -24.49 -21.57 -5.10
CA GLY A 66 -24.96 -21.07 -6.39
C GLY A 66 -24.23 -21.70 -7.57
N ARG A 67 -24.41 -21.13 -8.76
CA ARG A 67 -23.96 -21.74 -10.04
C ARG A 67 -22.46 -22.00 -10.10
N PHE A 68 -21.67 -21.14 -9.47
CA PHE A 68 -20.20 -21.21 -9.48
C PHE A 68 -19.63 -21.82 -8.20
N SER A 69 -20.40 -22.61 -7.46
CA SER A 69 -19.90 -23.29 -6.26
C SER A 69 -18.64 -24.10 -6.59
N GLY A 70 -17.61 -23.95 -5.77
CA GLY A 70 -16.28 -24.55 -6.01
C GLY A 70 -15.29 -23.64 -6.73
N TYR A 71 -15.73 -22.56 -7.41
CA TYR A 71 -14.80 -21.68 -8.12
C TYR A 71 -13.91 -20.90 -7.16
N GLY A 72 -12.62 -20.78 -7.51
CA GLY A 72 -11.66 -19.93 -6.83
C GLY A 72 -11.94 -18.45 -7.11
N ILE A 73 -12.01 -17.63 -6.06
CA ILE A 73 -12.27 -16.18 -6.22
C ILE A 73 -10.96 -15.40 -6.24
N TYR A 74 -10.77 -14.62 -7.31
CA TYR A 74 -9.61 -13.76 -7.50
C TYR A 74 -10.04 -12.33 -7.75
N MET A 75 -9.15 -11.38 -7.47
CA MET A 75 -9.43 -9.95 -7.54
C MET A 75 -8.39 -9.26 -8.38
N LEU A 76 -8.85 -8.40 -9.29
CA LEU A 76 -8.00 -7.46 -10.01
C LEU A 76 -8.13 -6.06 -9.43
N THR A 77 -7.00 -5.40 -9.22
CA THR A 77 -6.92 -4.01 -8.73
C THR A 77 -6.13 -3.18 -9.72
N LEU A 78 -6.79 -2.24 -10.38
CA LEU A 78 -6.17 -1.26 -11.27
C LEU A 78 -5.99 0.08 -10.54
N GLN A 79 -5.25 1.00 -11.15
CA GLN A 79 -5.09 2.35 -10.63
C GLN A 79 -6.40 3.15 -10.77
N GLU A 80 -7.03 3.50 -9.65
CA GLU A 80 -8.19 4.38 -9.63
C GLU A 80 -7.87 5.77 -10.20
N ARG A 81 -8.89 6.44 -10.74
CA ARG A 81 -8.83 7.71 -11.48
C ARG A 81 -8.10 7.68 -12.81
N ALA A 82 -7.00 6.93 -12.92
CA ALA A 82 -6.29 6.76 -14.18
C ALA A 82 -7.09 5.91 -15.17
N THR A 83 -7.80 4.89 -14.67
CA THR A 83 -8.64 3.99 -15.47
C THR A 83 -10.14 4.30 -15.36
N CYS A 84 -10.52 5.15 -14.41
CA CYS A 84 -11.92 5.50 -14.13
C CYS A 84 -12.39 6.71 -14.95
N PRO A 85 -13.66 6.74 -15.40
CA PRO A 85 -14.21 7.93 -16.05
C PRO A 85 -14.15 9.14 -15.11
N VAL A 86 -13.90 10.31 -15.69
CA VAL A 86 -13.86 11.58 -14.92
C VAL A 86 -15.24 11.95 -14.37
N SER A 87 -16.32 11.48 -14.99
CA SER A 87 -17.71 11.68 -14.57
C SER A 87 -18.13 10.90 -13.33
N CYS A 88 -17.29 10.00 -12.80
CA CYS A 88 -17.64 9.19 -11.62
C CYS A 88 -17.94 10.07 -10.40
N GLU A 89 -19.16 9.98 -9.86
CA GLU A 89 -19.57 10.81 -8.72
C GLU A 89 -18.82 10.42 -7.43
N MET A 90 -18.34 9.17 -7.36
CA MET A 90 -17.52 8.69 -6.26
C MET A 90 -16.03 9.02 -6.42
N ARG A 91 -15.62 9.80 -7.44
CA ARG A 91 -14.20 10.09 -7.71
C ARG A 91 -13.50 10.81 -6.55
N GLY A 92 -14.18 11.79 -5.97
CA GLY A 92 -13.71 12.51 -4.78
C GLY A 92 -13.68 11.62 -3.55
N ALA A 93 -14.79 10.95 -3.24
CA ALA A 93 -14.97 10.06 -2.09
C ALA A 93 -14.59 8.59 -2.37
N CYS A 94 -13.67 8.34 -3.30
CA CYS A 94 -13.34 7.01 -3.78
C CYS A 94 -12.90 6.11 -2.63
N TYR A 95 -13.40 4.87 -2.60
CA TYR A 95 -13.01 3.86 -1.61
C TYR A 95 -11.48 3.68 -1.52
N GLY A 96 -10.79 3.77 -2.66
CA GLY A 96 -9.33 3.71 -2.75
C GLY A 96 -8.58 4.76 -1.94
N ASN A 97 -9.21 5.88 -1.58
CA ASN A 97 -8.60 6.90 -0.72
C ASN A 97 -8.29 6.37 0.69
N GLY A 98 -8.99 5.34 1.14
CA GLY A 98 -8.75 4.66 2.43
C GLY A 98 -7.84 3.44 2.33
N MET A 99 -7.25 3.16 1.15
CA MET A 99 -6.48 1.95 0.89
C MET A 99 -5.01 2.28 0.57
N GLN A 100 -4.29 2.85 1.54
CA GLN A 100 -2.90 3.29 1.39
C GLN A 100 -1.88 2.16 1.18
N LEU A 101 -2.26 0.91 1.44
CA LEU A 101 -1.41 -0.28 1.25
C LEU A 101 -1.84 -1.15 0.06
N ALA A 102 -2.93 -0.79 -0.63
CA ALA A 102 -3.39 -1.57 -1.77
C ALA A 102 -2.43 -1.42 -2.95
N ARG A 103 -1.93 -2.54 -3.47
CA ARG A 103 -1.18 -2.57 -4.73
C ARG A 103 -2.11 -2.20 -5.88
N ARG A 104 -1.71 -1.23 -6.69
CA ARG A 104 -2.47 -0.75 -7.86
C ARG A 104 -1.70 -1.09 -9.12
N HIS A 105 -2.24 -1.99 -9.93
CA HIS A 105 -1.58 -2.34 -11.18
C HIS A 105 -1.81 -1.23 -12.20
N ARG A 106 -0.71 -0.75 -12.77
CA ARG A 106 -0.72 0.12 -13.94
C ARG A 106 -0.60 -0.77 -15.18
N ILE A 107 -1.49 -0.54 -16.13
CA ILE A 107 -1.35 -1.02 -17.50
C ILE A 107 -0.30 -0.11 -18.13
N GLY A 108 0.90 -0.66 -18.32
CA GLY A 108 2.03 0.03 -18.96
C GLY A 108 2.00 -0.31 -20.44
N ASP A 109 2.87 -1.24 -20.83
CA ASP A 109 2.76 -1.93 -22.11
C ASP A 109 1.53 -2.86 -22.12
N THR A 110 0.64 -2.68 -23.09
CA THR A 110 -0.65 -3.40 -23.17
C THR A 110 -0.44 -4.88 -23.45
N ASP A 111 0.41 -5.22 -24.41
CA ASP A 111 0.72 -6.61 -24.78
C ASP A 111 1.27 -7.37 -23.57
N THR A 112 2.30 -6.82 -22.92
CA THR A 112 2.87 -7.42 -21.70
C THR A 112 1.82 -7.58 -20.60
N PHE A 113 0.93 -6.61 -20.42
CA PHE A 113 -0.12 -6.68 -19.39
C PHE A 113 -1.11 -7.81 -19.68
N TYR A 114 -1.60 -7.90 -20.92
CA TYR A 114 -2.58 -8.91 -21.32
C TYR A 114 -1.98 -10.31 -21.33
N ASP A 115 -0.76 -10.48 -21.86
CA ASP A 115 -0.05 -11.76 -21.86
C ASP A 115 0.16 -12.28 -20.44
N ARG A 116 0.71 -11.43 -19.55
CA ARG A 116 0.92 -11.80 -18.14
C ARG A 116 -0.39 -12.16 -17.44
N LEU A 117 -1.46 -11.42 -17.70
CA LEU A 117 -2.76 -11.67 -17.08
C LEU A 117 -3.40 -12.96 -17.62
N GLY A 118 -3.31 -13.21 -18.93
CA GLY A 118 -3.77 -14.44 -19.58
C GLY A 118 -3.03 -15.68 -19.06
N LEU A 119 -1.70 -15.63 -19.00
CA LEU A 119 -0.87 -16.70 -18.43
C LEU A 119 -1.24 -16.99 -16.97
N GLU A 120 -1.41 -15.95 -16.15
CA GLU A 120 -1.79 -16.13 -14.74
C GLU A 120 -3.19 -16.74 -14.60
N ILE A 121 -4.13 -16.42 -15.50
CA ILE A 121 -5.46 -17.06 -15.53
C ILE A 121 -5.33 -18.55 -15.87
N ALA A 122 -4.55 -18.91 -16.88
CA ALA A 122 -4.30 -20.31 -17.25
C ALA A 122 -3.66 -21.10 -16.10
N GLU A 123 -2.60 -20.58 -15.48
CA GLU A 123 -1.94 -21.19 -14.30
C GLU A 123 -2.86 -21.34 -13.08
N LEU A 124 -3.88 -20.48 -12.99
CA LEU A 124 -4.89 -20.57 -11.94
C LEU A 124 -5.92 -21.66 -12.27
N LEU A 125 -6.31 -21.82 -13.53
CA LEU A 125 -7.22 -22.89 -13.95
C LEU A 125 -6.62 -24.28 -13.75
N ASP A 126 -5.29 -24.43 -13.83
CA ASP A 126 -4.62 -25.69 -13.48
C ASP A 126 -4.81 -26.09 -12.00
N ARG A 127 -5.21 -25.15 -11.14
CA ARG A 127 -5.34 -25.34 -9.69
C ARG A 127 -6.77 -25.25 -9.18
N HIS A 128 -7.73 -24.87 -10.02
CA HIS A 128 -9.12 -24.66 -9.64
C HIS A 128 -10.06 -25.15 -10.75
N ASP A 129 -11.15 -25.81 -10.38
CA ASP A 129 -12.18 -26.28 -11.33
C ASP A 129 -12.84 -25.12 -12.13
N GLY A 130 -12.74 -23.90 -11.61
CA GLY A 130 -13.10 -22.67 -12.30
C GLY A 130 -12.72 -21.43 -11.51
N LEU A 131 -12.78 -20.27 -12.17
CA LEU A 131 -12.40 -18.99 -11.59
C LEU A 131 -13.54 -17.99 -11.62
N LEU A 132 -13.73 -17.31 -10.49
CA LEU A 132 -14.59 -16.13 -10.40
C LEU A 132 -13.73 -14.89 -10.12
N ILE A 133 -13.59 -14.03 -11.12
CA ILE A 133 -12.68 -12.87 -11.07
C ILE A 133 -13.47 -11.58 -10.81
N ARG A 134 -13.07 -10.84 -9.77
CA ARG A 134 -13.65 -9.53 -9.45
C ARG A 134 -13.00 -8.40 -10.25
N LEU A 135 -13.78 -7.76 -11.11
CA LEU A 135 -13.43 -6.59 -11.93
C LEU A 135 -14.24 -5.35 -11.51
N HIS A 136 -13.72 -4.45 -10.68
CA HIS A 136 -12.41 -4.46 -10.03
C HIS A 136 -12.56 -4.23 -8.52
N VAL A 137 -11.45 -4.30 -7.78
CA VAL A 137 -11.39 -3.78 -6.39
C VAL A 137 -11.22 -2.26 -6.40
N LEU A 138 -10.29 -1.76 -7.21
CA LEU A 138 -10.06 -0.35 -7.53
C LEU A 138 -9.82 -0.22 -9.04
N GLY A 139 -10.01 0.99 -9.56
CA GLY A 139 -9.98 1.24 -11.00
C GLY A 139 -11.32 0.92 -11.68
N ASP A 140 -11.33 1.10 -12.98
CA ASP A 140 -12.46 0.80 -13.86
C ASP A 140 -11.93 0.34 -15.23
N PHE A 141 -12.80 0.06 -16.19
CA PHE A 141 -12.42 -0.30 -17.56
C PHE A 141 -11.78 0.92 -18.27
N PRO A 142 -10.50 0.85 -18.70
CA PRO A 142 -9.78 1.98 -19.26
C PRO A 142 -10.20 2.33 -20.69
N ASP A 143 -10.42 1.31 -21.52
CA ASP A 143 -10.65 1.36 -22.96
C ASP A 143 -11.40 0.10 -23.46
N VAL A 144 -11.72 0.06 -24.75
CA VAL A 144 -12.46 -1.04 -25.42
C VAL A 144 -11.58 -2.29 -25.61
N GLU A 145 -10.28 -2.11 -25.81
CA GLU A 145 -9.31 -3.20 -25.96
C GLU A 145 -9.26 -4.06 -24.69
N TYR A 146 -9.21 -3.41 -23.52
CA TYR A 146 -9.28 -4.07 -22.22
C TYR A 146 -10.59 -4.85 -22.02
N VAL A 147 -11.72 -4.34 -22.53
CA VAL A 147 -13.00 -5.08 -22.49
C VAL A 147 -12.94 -6.30 -23.42
N SER A 148 -12.32 -6.15 -24.58
CA SER A 148 -12.15 -7.22 -25.58
C SER A 148 -11.29 -8.36 -25.05
N PHE A 149 -10.21 -8.07 -24.32
CA PHE A 149 -9.42 -9.09 -23.60
C PHE A 149 -10.31 -9.97 -22.70
N TRP A 150 -11.21 -9.38 -21.91
CA TRP A 150 -12.11 -10.16 -21.05
C TRP A 150 -13.13 -10.97 -21.83
N LYS A 151 -13.57 -10.47 -22.99
CA LYS A 151 -14.42 -11.25 -23.91
C LYS A 151 -13.68 -12.49 -24.40
N GLU A 152 -12.44 -12.34 -24.86
CA GLU A 152 -11.59 -13.43 -25.34
C GLU A 152 -11.36 -14.48 -24.26
N VAL A 153 -11.00 -14.05 -23.04
CA VAL A 153 -10.88 -14.96 -21.88
C VAL A 153 -12.17 -15.74 -21.62
N LEU A 154 -13.34 -15.10 -21.71
CA LEU A 154 -14.62 -15.78 -21.48
C LEU A 154 -15.01 -16.73 -22.62
N ASP A 155 -14.64 -16.41 -23.86
CA ASP A 155 -14.84 -17.26 -25.03
C ASP A 155 -13.94 -18.50 -24.97
N GLU A 156 -12.68 -18.32 -24.59
CA GLU A 156 -11.66 -19.38 -24.51
C GLU A 156 -11.88 -20.31 -23.31
N TYR A 157 -12.23 -19.76 -22.14
CA TYR A 157 -12.34 -20.52 -20.90
C TYR A 157 -13.79 -20.60 -20.37
N PRO A 158 -14.53 -21.69 -20.65
CA PRO A 158 -15.92 -21.87 -20.20
C PRO A 158 -16.12 -21.81 -18.68
N ASN A 159 -15.08 -22.15 -17.92
CA ASN A 159 -15.06 -22.17 -16.46
C ASN A 159 -14.49 -20.88 -15.83
N VAL A 160 -14.35 -19.80 -16.60
CA VAL A 160 -14.08 -18.45 -16.07
C VAL A 160 -15.37 -17.63 -16.06
N ALA A 161 -15.58 -16.90 -14.96
CA ALA A 161 -16.63 -15.90 -14.81
C ALA A 161 -16.06 -14.63 -14.16
N CYS A 162 -16.63 -13.47 -14.48
CA CYS A 162 -16.27 -12.19 -13.90
C CYS A 162 -17.47 -11.50 -13.25
N TYR A 163 -17.21 -10.71 -12.21
CA TYR A 163 -18.22 -9.84 -11.60
C TYR A 163 -17.63 -8.52 -11.12
N GLY A 164 -18.45 -7.48 -11.02
CA GLY A 164 -18.06 -6.25 -10.36
C GLY A 164 -18.91 -5.07 -10.77
N TYR A 165 -18.31 -3.88 -10.84
CA TYR A 165 -19.05 -2.63 -10.92
C TYR A 165 -18.28 -1.63 -11.77
N THR A 166 -19.00 -0.87 -12.59
CA THR A 166 -18.41 0.15 -13.46
C THR A 166 -19.26 1.40 -13.49
N HIS A 167 -18.62 2.55 -13.64
CA HIS A 167 -19.29 3.81 -13.95
C HIS A 167 -19.27 4.14 -15.46
N ARG A 168 -18.74 3.25 -16.31
CA ARG A 168 -18.74 3.38 -17.77
C ARG A 168 -20.13 3.07 -18.35
N ALA A 169 -21.09 3.97 -18.22
CA ALA A 169 -22.41 3.75 -18.85
C ALA A 169 -22.27 3.58 -20.39
N PRO A 170 -23.19 2.84 -21.04
CA PRO A 170 -23.26 2.79 -22.50
C PRO A 170 -23.73 4.15 -23.07
N ALA A 171 -23.48 4.40 -24.35
CA ALA A 171 -23.85 5.64 -25.03
C ALA A 171 -25.36 5.89 -24.98
N SER A 172 -26.18 4.83 -25.07
CA SER A 172 -27.64 4.89 -24.91
C SER A 172 -28.11 5.46 -23.57
N ARG A 173 -27.22 5.51 -22.56
CA ARG A 173 -27.47 6.08 -21.23
C ARG A 173 -26.52 7.23 -20.90
N GLY A 174 -26.03 7.93 -21.92
CA GLY A 174 -25.19 9.13 -21.76
C GLY A 174 -23.74 8.83 -21.37
N GLY A 175 -23.24 7.62 -21.62
CA GLY A 175 -21.86 7.24 -21.39
C GLY A 175 -21.01 7.19 -22.66
N CYS A 176 -20.30 6.07 -22.91
CA CYS A 176 -19.29 5.98 -23.97
C CYS A 176 -19.17 4.57 -24.57
N GLU A 177 -18.36 4.44 -25.62
CA GLU A 177 -18.07 3.20 -26.35
C GLU A 177 -17.56 2.05 -25.47
N ILE A 178 -16.84 2.36 -24.38
CA ILE A 178 -16.39 1.34 -23.40
C ILE A 178 -17.60 0.71 -22.71
N GLY A 179 -18.62 1.51 -22.40
CA GLY A 179 -19.86 1.02 -21.82
C GLY A 179 -20.66 0.17 -22.80
N ASP A 180 -20.65 0.53 -24.09
CA ASP A 180 -21.29 -0.26 -25.14
C ASP A 180 -20.58 -1.61 -25.33
N ALA A 181 -19.24 -1.62 -25.30
CA ALA A 181 -18.45 -2.84 -25.32
C ALA A 181 -18.76 -3.75 -24.11
N ILE A 182 -18.88 -3.18 -22.91
CA ILE A 182 -19.26 -3.94 -21.71
C ILE A 182 -20.66 -4.55 -21.87
N ASP A 183 -21.64 -3.79 -22.38
CA ASP A 183 -23.00 -4.30 -22.62
C ASP A 183 -22.98 -5.46 -23.63
N ALA A 184 -22.21 -5.34 -24.71
CA ALA A 184 -22.05 -6.41 -25.70
C ALA A 184 -21.48 -7.71 -25.09
N VAL A 185 -20.46 -7.62 -24.23
CA VAL A 185 -19.92 -8.81 -23.55
C VAL A 185 -20.93 -9.40 -22.58
N LYS A 186 -21.74 -8.57 -21.92
CA LYS A 186 -22.83 -9.03 -21.05
C LYS A 186 -23.92 -9.76 -21.83
N ASP A 187 -24.24 -9.32 -23.04
CA ASP A 187 -25.24 -9.98 -23.89
C ASP A 187 -24.77 -11.35 -24.38
N VAL A 188 -23.48 -11.48 -24.71
CA VAL A 188 -22.87 -12.76 -25.12
C VAL A 188 -22.71 -13.71 -23.92
N HIS A 189 -22.31 -13.19 -22.76
CA HIS A 189 -22.03 -13.98 -21.55
C HIS A 189 -22.90 -13.58 -20.34
N PRO A 190 -24.24 -13.64 -20.42
CA PRO A 190 -25.16 -13.03 -19.45
C PRO A 190 -25.13 -13.64 -18.06
N ASP A 191 -24.56 -14.84 -17.93
CA ASP A 191 -24.42 -15.55 -16.66
C ASP A 191 -22.99 -15.54 -16.13
N ARG A 192 -21.99 -15.32 -16.98
CA ARG A 192 -20.56 -15.35 -16.61
C ARG A 192 -19.91 -13.97 -16.55
N PHE A 193 -20.47 -12.93 -17.17
CA PHE A 193 -19.95 -11.57 -17.10
C PHE A 193 -20.93 -10.62 -16.39
N ARG A 194 -20.82 -10.53 -15.05
CA ARG A 194 -21.75 -9.78 -14.19
C ARG A 194 -21.19 -8.45 -13.71
N ILE A 195 -21.03 -7.52 -14.65
CA ILE A 195 -20.63 -6.14 -14.37
C ILE A 195 -21.87 -5.26 -14.19
N ARG A 196 -22.05 -4.72 -12.98
CA ARG A 196 -23.21 -3.89 -12.60
C ARG A 196 -22.93 -2.40 -12.82
N TRP A 197 -23.98 -1.66 -13.15
CA TRP A 197 -23.88 -0.24 -13.47
C TRP A 197 -23.94 0.63 -12.21
N SER A 198 -22.81 1.20 -11.81
CA SER A 198 -22.76 2.19 -10.73
C SER A 198 -23.47 3.48 -11.14
N SER A 199 -24.32 4.00 -10.26
CA SER A 199 -25.13 5.21 -10.51
C SER A 199 -25.50 5.91 -9.20
N PRO A 200 -25.77 7.22 -9.23
CA PRO A 200 -26.39 7.90 -8.10
C PRO A 200 -27.84 7.44 -7.85
N VAL A 201 -28.52 6.86 -8.86
CA VAL A 201 -29.91 6.42 -8.75
C VAL A 201 -30.00 4.90 -8.85
N ALA A 202 -30.76 4.29 -7.93
CA ALA A 202 -30.96 2.85 -7.88
C ALA A 202 -31.66 2.33 -9.14
N ARG A 203 -31.10 1.28 -9.75
CA ARG A 203 -31.62 0.66 -10.98
C ARG A 203 -31.38 -0.84 -11.00
N ALA A 204 -32.19 -1.55 -11.81
CA ALA A 204 -31.97 -2.97 -12.06
C ALA A 204 -30.56 -3.20 -12.61
N ASP A 205 -29.94 -4.31 -12.19
CA ASP A 205 -28.54 -4.66 -12.46
C ASP A 205 -27.54 -3.52 -12.16
N GLY A 206 -27.90 -2.67 -11.20
CA GLY A 206 -27.13 -1.50 -10.78
C GLY A 206 -26.41 -1.69 -9.45
N ALA A 207 -25.63 -0.67 -9.11
CA ALA A 207 -25.09 -0.47 -7.78
C ALA A 207 -25.17 1.01 -7.39
N VAL A 208 -25.46 1.29 -6.12
CA VAL A 208 -25.57 2.64 -5.56
C VAL A 208 -24.75 2.74 -4.28
N VAL A 209 -24.23 3.93 -3.98
CA VAL A 209 -23.58 4.20 -2.70
C VAL A 209 -24.58 4.89 -1.76
N LEU A 210 -24.70 4.39 -0.54
CA LEU A 210 -25.62 4.87 0.48
C LEU A 210 -24.88 5.73 1.50
N ASP A 211 -25.36 6.94 1.73
CA ASP A 211 -24.74 7.91 2.65
C ASP A 211 -25.24 7.78 4.10
N HIS A 212 -25.95 6.70 4.38
CA HIS A 212 -26.44 6.33 5.69
C HIS A 212 -26.38 4.80 5.86
N VAL A 213 -26.58 4.33 7.08
CA VAL A 213 -26.71 2.90 7.39
C VAL A 213 -28.21 2.58 7.49
N PRO A 214 -28.78 1.80 6.57
CA PRO A 214 -30.20 1.42 6.65
C PRO A 214 -30.47 0.52 7.86
N ALA A 215 -31.68 0.62 8.43
CA ALA A 215 -32.10 -0.21 9.56
C ALA A 215 -32.37 -1.67 9.18
N GLY A 216 -32.63 -1.94 7.90
CA GLY A 216 -32.98 -3.26 7.39
C GLY A 216 -32.13 -3.70 6.20
N PRO A 217 -32.47 -4.85 5.59
CA PRO A 217 -31.73 -5.40 4.46
C PRO A 217 -31.89 -4.58 3.17
N ARG A 218 -32.90 -3.68 3.12
CA ARG A 218 -33.16 -2.78 1.99
C ARG A 218 -33.04 -1.33 2.45
N ALA A 219 -32.48 -0.49 1.58
CA ALA A 219 -32.48 0.97 1.75
C ALA A 219 -33.74 1.60 1.16
N ASP A 220 -34.28 1.00 0.10
CA ASP A 220 -35.49 1.37 -0.60
C ASP A 220 -36.04 0.16 -1.37
N ASP A 221 -37.12 0.33 -2.13
CA ASP A 221 -37.79 -0.73 -2.89
C ASP A 221 -36.88 -1.43 -3.92
N ARG A 222 -35.82 -0.77 -4.40
CA ARG A 222 -34.91 -1.26 -5.43
C ARG A 222 -33.51 -1.58 -4.92
N SER A 223 -33.10 -1.02 -3.78
CA SER A 223 -31.74 -1.09 -3.25
C SER A 223 -31.62 -2.12 -2.13
N LEU A 224 -31.08 -3.29 -2.45
CA LEU A 224 -30.70 -4.32 -1.48
C LEU A 224 -29.31 -4.01 -0.92
N VAL A 225 -29.21 -3.81 0.39
CA VAL A 225 -27.95 -3.48 1.07
C VAL A 225 -27.01 -4.69 1.01
N CYS A 226 -25.75 -4.46 0.66
CA CYS A 226 -24.75 -5.52 0.55
C CYS A 226 -24.64 -6.34 1.86
N PRO A 227 -25.05 -7.62 1.85
CA PRO A 227 -25.10 -8.42 3.09
C PRO A 227 -23.70 -8.67 3.69
N ALA A 228 -22.67 -8.74 2.84
CA ALA A 228 -21.29 -8.92 3.28
C ALA A 228 -20.69 -7.65 3.91
N GLN A 229 -21.31 -6.49 3.73
CA GLN A 229 -20.90 -5.24 4.37
C GLN A 229 -21.57 -5.05 5.73
N THR A 230 -22.82 -5.52 5.88
CA THR A 230 -23.58 -5.48 7.13
C THR A 230 -23.32 -6.69 8.03
N ASP A 231 -22.55 -7.67 7.57
CA ASP A 231 -22.30 -8.98 8.21
C ASP A 231 -23.51 -9.91 8.30
N ALA A 232 -24.57 -9.63 7.53
CA ALA A 232 -25.66 -10.58 7.29
C ALA A 232 -25.18 -11.86 6.56
N THR A 233 -23.98 -11.83 5.98
CA THR A 233 -23.23 -13.01 5.52
C THR A 233 -21.74 -12.79 5.74
N ALA A 234 -20.99 -13.89 5.82
CA ALA A 234 -19.57 -13.86 6.11
C ALA A 234 -18.76 -13.06 5.07
N CYS A 235 -18.98 -13.31 3.78
CA CYS A 235 -18.29 -12.66 2.65
C CYS A 235 -19.05 -12.86 1.34
N CYS A 236 -18.57 -12.28 0.24
CA CYS A 236 -19.11 -12.49 -1.10
C CYS A 236 -19.15 -13.98 -1.46
N ALA A 237 -18.12 -14.76 -1.10
CA ALA A 237 -18.05 -16.18 -1.39
C ALA A 237 -19.21 -17.00 -0.80
N THR A 238 -19.72 -16.63 0.38
CA THR A 238 -20.89 -17.27 1.01
C THR A 238 -22.20 -16.59 0.62
N CYS A 239 -22.13 -15.38 0.05
CA CYS A 239 -23.28 -14.56 -0.32
C CYS A 239 -23.81 -14.91 -1.71
N ALA A 240 -22.91 -14.96 -2.70
CA ALA A 240 -23.17 -15.12 -4.13
C ALA A 240 -24.01 -14.02 -4.83
N LEU A 241 -24.67 -13.13 -4.08
CA LEU A 241 -25.64 -12.15 -4.58
C LEU A 241 -25.19 -11.34 -5.80
N CYS A 242 -23.91 -10.97 -5.90
CA CYS A 242 -23.47 -10.01 -6.92
C CYS A 242 -23.43 -10.61 -8.34
N TRP A 243 -23.28 -11.93 -8.47
CA TRP A 243 -23.24 -12.64 -9.75
C TRP A 243 -24.45 -13.54 -10.00
N GLU A 244 -25.27 -13.82 -8.99
CA GLU A 244 -26.45 -14.67 -9.16
C GLU A 244 -27.48 -14.09 -10.13
N ALA A 245 -28.10 -14.97 -10.93
CA ALA A 245 -29.10 -14.58 -11.92
C ALA A 245 -30.34 -13.97 -11.26
N ALA A 246 -30.77 -14.50 -10.12
CA ALA A 246 -31.91 -13.99 -9.36
C ALA A 246 -31.73 -12.52 -8.93
N ALA A 247 -30.49 -12.07 -8.77
CA ALA A 247 -30.17 -10.70 -8.36
C ALA A 247 -30.10 -9.69 -9.52
N LYS A 248 -30.36 -10.11 -10.78
CA LYS A 248 -30.36 -9.21 -11.96
C LYS A 248 -31.35 -8.04 -11.80
N ARG A 249 -32.47 -8.26 -11.10
CA ARG A 249 -33.49 -7.22 -10.89
C ARG A 249 -33.16 -6.25 -9.75
N GLU A 250 -32.18 -6.58 -8.92
CA GLU A 250 -31.84 -5.81 -7.72
C GLU A 250 -30.74 -4.77 -8.02
N CYS A 251 -30.86 -3.59 -7.41
CA CYS A 251 -29.74 -2.67 -7.23
C CYS A 251 -28.99 -3.06 -5.95
N ILE A 252 -27.66 -3.15 -6.00
CA ILE A 252 -26.87 -3.43 -4.79
C ILE A 252 -26.43 -2.11 -4.14
N GLY A 253 -26.93 -1.86 -2.93
CA GLY A 253 -26.56 -0.73 -2.10
C GLY A 253 -25.28 -0.97 -1.30
N PHE A 254 -24.28 -0.12 -1.48
CA PHE A 254 -23.05 -0.12 -0.69
C PHE A 254 -23.03 1.06 0.26
N ILE A 255 -22.97 0.79 1.56
CA ILE A 255 -22.83 1.84 2.57
C ILE A 255 -21.49 2.57 2.34
N ARG A 256 -21.49 3.90 2.27
CA ARG A 256 -20.28 4.70 2.03
C ARG A 256 -19.24 4.39 3.10
N HIS A 257 -18.02 4.10 2.65
CA HIS A 257 -16.87 3.82 3.50
C HIS A 257 -15.59 4.17 2.72
N GLY A 258 -14.53 4.55 3.43
CA GLY A 258 -13.31 5.02 2.80
C GLY A 258 -12.45 5.81 3.77
N ARG A 259 -11.64 6.73 3.23
CA ARG A 259 -10.84 7.65 4.05
C ARG A 259 -11.76 8.48 4.93
N ALA A 260 -11.63 8.36 6.25
CA ALA A 260 -12.34 9.22 7.17
C ALA A 260 -11.70 10.62 7.24
N THR A 261 -12.48 11.66 7.54
CA THR A 261 -12.07 13.05 7.83
C THR A 261 -11.26 13.19 9.12
N ALA A 262 -10.86 12.10 9.77
CA ALA A 262 -9.95 12.11 10.90
C ALA A 262 -8.56 12.63 10.46
N GLY A 263 -8.43 13.94 10.31
CA GLY A 263 -7.26 14.58 9.72
C GLY A 263 -7.41 16.05 9.31
N GLY A 264 -8.63 16.55 9.06
CA GLY A 264 -8.86 17.95 8.69
C GLY A 264 -8.57 18.91 9.85
N GLU A 265 -9.22 18.66 10.98
CA GLU A 265 -8.98 19.40 12.23
C GLU A 265 -7.60 19.10 12.82
N LEU A 266 -7.12 17.86 12.76
CA LEU A 266 -5.80 17.48 13.26
C LEU A 266 -4.64 18.18 12.54
N LYS A 267 -4.74 18.47 11.24
CA LYS A 267 -3.71 19.26 10.52
C LYS A 267 -3.74 20.74 10.89
N ALA A 268 -4.91 21.32 11.12
CA ALA A 268 -5.06 22.70 11.59
C ALA A 268 -4.62 22.85 13.06
N ILE A 269 -4.92 21.85 13.90
CA ILE A 269 -4.52 21.78 15.31
C ILE A 269 -3.03 21.45 15.45
N ALA A 270 -2.45 20.59 14.62
CA ALA A 270 -1.00 20.32 14.62
C ALA A 270 -0.18 21.56 14.22
N LYS A 271 -0.72 22.39 13.31
CA LYS A 271 -0.14 23.70 12.98
C LYS A 271 -0.23 24.66 14.17
N ALA A 272 -1.37 24.74 14.84
CA ALA A 272 -1.59 25.58 16.02
C ALA A 272 -0.79 25.12 17.27
N ALA A 273 -0.61 23.81 17.45
CA ALA A 273 0.18 23.24 18.54
C ALA A 273 1.69 23.45 18.33
N ASN A 274 2.17 23.58 17.09
CA ASN A 274 3.59 23.85 16.84
C ASN A 274 3.98 25.31 17.09
N GLU A 275 3.01 26.22 17.16
CA GLU A 275 3.23 27.67 17.28
C GLU A 275 3.16 28.18 18.74
N LYS A 276 2.83 27.33 19.73
CA LYS A 276 2.70 27.74 21.14
C LYS A 276 3.28 26.73 22.15
N GLY A 277 4.56 26.41 22.03
CA GLY A 277 5.32 25.80 23.13
C GLY A 277 6.19 26.86 23.80
N ALA A 278 5.96 27.14 25.09
CA ALA A 278 6.90 27.92 25.88
C ALA A 278 8.24 27.15 25.93
N GLU A 279 9.34 27.81 25.56
CA GLU A 279 10.68 27.24 25.59
C GLU A 279 11.12 26.95 27.03
N LEU A 280 11.32 25.68 27.35
CA LEU A 280 12.14 25.26 28.47
C LEU A 280 13.59 25.09 27.98
N PRO A 281 14.60 25.36 28.82
CA PRO A 281 16.00 25.27 28.40
C PRO A 281 16.36 23.85 27.95
N GLY A 282 16.84 23.74 26.72
CA GLY A 282 17.36 22.53 26.09
C GLY A 282 16.29 21.63 25.48
N SER A 283 15.93 21.84 24.20
CA SER A 283 15.21 20.96 23.25
C SER A 283 14.07 20.03 23.74
N LEU A 284 13.56 20.19 24.96
CA LEU A 284 12.56 19.36 25.59
C LEU A 284 11.23 20.10 25.52
N ARG A 285 10.29 19.50 24.79
CA ARG A 285 8.92 19.99 24.71
C ARG A 285 8.03 19.13 25.62
N PRO A 286 7.31 19.71 26.59
CA PRO A 286 6.39 18.93 27.40
C PRO A 286 5.23 18.39 26.55
N ILE A 287 4.69 17.24 26.97
CA ILE A 287 3.43 16.73 26.41
C ILE A 287 2.33 17.69 26.87
N VAL A 288 1.75 18.42 25.92
CA VAL A 288 0.64 19.35 26.17
C VAL A 288 -0.66 18.75 25.65
N PRO A 289 -1.77 18.85 26.40
CA PRO A 289 -3.07 18.41 25.92
C PRO A 289 -3.44 19.18 24.64
N MET A 290 -3.99 18.48 23.66
CA MET A 290 -4.49 19.11 22.44
C MET A 290 -5.89 19.69 22.66
N PRO A 291 -6.26 20.80 22.00
CA PRO A 291 -7.63 21.28 22.00
C PRO A 291 -8.60 20.20 21.52
N THR A 292 -9.66 19.93 22.28
CA THR A 292 -10.68 18.91 21.96
C THR A 292 -12.01 19.52 21.49
N ALA A 293 -12.02 20.81 21.16
CA ALA A 293 -13.22 21.47 20.62
C ALA A 293 -13.67 20.75 19.34
N GLY A 294 -14.93 20.29 19.29
CA GLY A 294 -15.48 19.50 18.18
C GLY A 294 -15.38 17.97 18.36
N LEU A 295 -14.64 17.49 19.36
CA LEU A 295 -14.56 16.06 19.69
C LEU A 295 -15.59 15.73 20.78
N SER A 296 -16.38 14.68 20.57
CA SER A 296 -17.18 14.04 21.63
C SER A 296 -16.39 12.85 22.19
N PRO A 297 -15.74 12.97 23.36
CA PRO A 297 -14.95 11.88 23.91
C PRO A 297 -15.85 10.67 24.21
N SER A 298 -15.41 9.48 23.83
CA SER A 298 -16.09 8.25 24.26
C SER A 298 -15.98 8.10 25.77
N ALA A 299 -17.04 7.60 26.41
CA ALA A 299 -16.94 7.15 27.79
C ALA A 299 -15.83 6.10 27.91
N ILE A 300 -14.98 6.23 28.94
CA ILE A 300 -13.97 5.22 29.26
C ILE A 300 -14.71 4.02 29.84
N ARG A 301 -14.78 2.93 29.08
CA ARG A 301 -15.55 1.72 29.47
C ARG A 301 -14.68 0.60 30.04
N SER A 302 -13.37 0.64 29.80
CA SER A 302 -12.42 -0.37 30.27
C SER A 302 -11.69 0.08 31.53
N ALA A 303 -11.25 -0.88 32.34
CA ALA A 303 -10.35 -0.61 33.44
C ALA A 303 -8.97 -0.14 32.93
N LYS A 304 -8.19 0.48 33.82
CA LYS A 304 -6.79 0.80 33.53
C LYS A 304 -6.00 -0.49 33.41
N PRO A 305 -5.11 -0.63 32.41
CA PRO A 305 -4.18 -1.76 32.36
C PRO A 305 -3.31 -1.82 33.62
N ARG A 306 -2.97 -3.04 34.04
CA ARG A 306 -2.03 -3.30 35.14
C ARG A 306 -0.73 -3.86 34.58
N PHE A 307 0.39 -3.59 35.24
CA PHE A 307 1.66 -4.25 34.92
C PHE A 307 1.93 -5.36 35.93
N VAL A 308 2.33 -6.53 35.45
CA VAL A 308 2.71 -7.67 36.28
C VAL A 308 3.97 -8.31 35.72
N ASP A 309 4.87 -8.69 36.62
CA ASP A 309 6.07 -9.45 36.29
C ASP A 309 5.70 -10.92 36.16
N ILE A 310 5.99 -11.50 34.99
CA ILE A 310 5.62 -12.86 34.64
C ILE A 310 6.85 -13.58 34.11
N ASP A 311 7.01 -14.84 34.49
CA ASP A 311 7.96 -15.73 33.83
C ASP A 311 7.55 -15.87 32.36
N PRO A 312 8.36 -15.35 31.41
CA PRO A 312 8.00 -15.34 30.00
C PRO A 312 7.76 -16.74 29.41
N SER A 313 8.28 -17.80 30.03
CA SER A 313 8.04 -19.20 29.61
C SER A 313 6.63 -19.70 29.93
N THR A 314 5.94 -19.06 30.88
CA THR A 314 4.56 -19.36 31.26
C THR A 314 3.53 -18.65 30.38
N LEU A 315 3.96 -17.65 29.59
CA LEU A 315 3.09 -16.93 28.68
C LEU A 315 2.61 -17.85 27.56
N LYS A 316 1.30 -17.90 27.38
CA LYS A 316 0.67 -18.69 26.32
C LYS A 316 0.39 -17.83 25.11
N VAL A 317 0.47 -18.44 23.94
CA VAL A 317 0.11 -17.81 22.67
C VAL A 317 -1.09 -18.55 22.09
N GLU A 318 -2.17 -17.82 21.80
CA GLU A 318 -3.33 -18.41 21.12
C GLU A 318 -2.98 -18.72 19.64
N THR A 319 -2.82 -20.01 19.33
CA THR A 319 -2.52 -20.55 17.99
C THR A 319 -3.57 -20.16 16.93
N LYS A 320 -4.76 -19.71 17.34
CA LYS A 320 -5.86 -19.36 16.44
C LYS A 320 -5.67 -18.00 15.74
N TYR A 321 -4.82 -17.10 16.26
CA TYR A 321 -4.71 -15.71 15.79
C TYR A 321 -3.29 -15.26 15.37
N GLN A 322 -2.25 -16.04 15.65
CA GLN A 322 -0.85 -15.66 15.36
C GLN A 322 -0.24 -16.38 14.15
N ARG A 323 0.82 -15.79 13.61
CA ARG A 323 1.59 -16.30 12.45
C ARG A 323 2.66 -17.27 12.92
N ASP A 324 2.90 -18.32 12.13
CA ASP A 324 4.10 -19.17 12.27
C ASP A 324 5.37 -18.31 12.25
N LEU A 325 6.37 -18.72 13.02
CA LEU A 325 7.66 -18.04 13.09
C LEU A 325 8.36 -18.10 11.73
N SER A 326 8.38 -16.97 11.03
CA SER A 326 9.12 -16.82 9.77
C SER A 326 10.63 -16.77 9.99
N THR A 327 11.43 -16.98 8.95
CA THR A 327 12.90 -16.80 9.00
C THR A 327 13.30 -15.41 9.52
N LYS A 328 12.54 -14.35 9.17
CA LYS A 328 12.75 -12.99 9.68
C LYS A 328 12.42 -12.86 11.17
N SER A 329 11.40 -13.57 11.65
CA SER A 329 11.04 -13.63 13.07
C SER A 329 12.15 -14.26 13.89
N LEU A 330 12.76 -15.34 13.38
CA LEU A 330 13.90 -16.01 14.02
C LEU A 330 15.12 -15.09 14.10
N THR A 331 15.43 -14.36 13.03
CA THR A 331 16.52 -13.36 13.05
C THR A 331 16.28 -12.26 14.09
N LEU A 332 15.04 -11.79 14.23
CA LEU A 332 14.69 -10.78 15.22
C LEU A 332 14.82 -11.32 16.66
N ILE A 333 14.29 -12.52 16.92
CA ILE A 333 14.39 -13.17 18.24
C ILE A 333 15.86 -13.35 18.62
N LYS A 334 16.68 -13.89 17.70
CA LYS A 334 18.12 -14.04 17.92
C LYS A 334 18.78 -12.73 18.33
N ARG A 335 18.45 -11.63 17.63
CA ARG A 335 18.96 -10.30 17.97
C ARG A 335 18.48 -9.79 19.33
N ILE A 336 17.23 -10.07 19.70
CA ILE A 336 16.70 -9.71 21.03
C ILE A 336 17.47 -10.46 22.12
N VAL A 337 17.76 -11.75 21.92
CA VAL A 337 18.56 -12.54 22.87
C VAL A 337 20.01 -12.03 22.95
N GLU A 338 20.66 -11.80 21.81
CA GLU A 338 22.07 -11.37 21.76
C GLU A 338 22.30 -9.95 22.30
N HIS A 339 21.30 -9.08 22.19
CA HIS A 339 21.41 -7.65 22.50
C HIS A 339 20.22 -7.15 23.33
N PHE A 340 19.77 -7.95 24.29
CA PHE A 340 18.68 -7.56 25.18
C PHE A 340 19.06 -6.29 25.96
N ASP A 341 18.12 -5.36 26.05
CA ASP A 341 18.35 -4.05 26.66
C ASP A 341 17.02 -3.49 27.15
N TRP A 342 16.91 -3.24 28.45
CA TRP A 342 15.72 -2.69 29.08
C TRP A 342 15.29 -1.34 28.50
N THR A 343 16.22 -0.55 27.96
CA THR A 343 15.89 0.74 27.32
C THR A 343 15.16 0.57 25.98
N LYS A 344 15.27 -0.61 25.37
CA LYS A 344 14.61 -0.99 24.11
C LYS A 344 13.43 -1.93 24.35
N PHE A 345 13.21 -2.31 25.60
CA PHE A 345 12.17 -3.23 25.99
C PHE A 345 10.80 -2.55 25.89
N LYS A 346 9.92 -3.16 25.11
CA LYS A 346 8.50 -2.82 25.09
C LYS A 346 7.73 -3.96 25.76
N PRO A 347 7.06 -3.71 26.90
CA PRO A 347 6.26 -4.73 27.58
C PRO A 347 5.29 -5.41 26.62
N PRO A 348 5.29 -6.76 26.56
CA PRO A 348 4.24 -7.51 25.90
C PRO A 348 2.88 -7.13 26.49
N ILE A 349 1.85 -7.19 25.65
CA ILE A 349 0.48 -6.96 26.07
C ILE A 349 -0.18 -8.33 26.22
N CYS A 350 -0.75 -8.56 27.39
CA CYS A 350 -1.33 -9.83 27.78
C CYS A 350 -2.77 -9.66 28.27
N VAL A 351 -3.49 -10.78 28.29
CA VAL A 351 -4.80 -10.90 28.92
C VAL A 351 -4.72 -12.04 29.93
N GLU A 352 -5.34 -11.86 31.09
CA GLU A 352 -5.47 -12.92 32.09
C GLU A 352 -6.79 -13.65 31.89
N GLN A 353 -6.75 -14.98 31.87
CA GLN A 353 -7.94 -15.82 31.83
C GLN A 353 -7.70 -17.07 32.67
N ASP A 354 -8.62 -17.36 33.59
CA ASP A 354 -8.58 -18.57 34.43
C ASP A 354 -7.24 -18.75 35.20
N GLY A 355 -6.61 -17.63 35.58
CA GLY A 355 -5.30 -17.60 36.25
C GLY A 355 -4.09 -17.77 35.33
N GLU A 356 -4.30 -17.82 34.02
CA GLU A 356 -3.24 -17.94 33.00
C GLU A 356 -3.12 -16.68 32.15
N TYR A 357 -1.93 -16.43 31.62
CA TYR A 357 -1.63 -15.22 30.85
C TYR A 357 -1.37 -15.51 29.38
N PHE A 358 -2.12 -14.84 28.51
CA PHE A 358 -2.04 -15.01 27.06
C PHE A 358 -1.45 -13.76 26.40
N CYS A 359 -0.33 -13.92 25.69
CA CYS A 359 0.33 -12.85 24.96
C CYS A 359 -0.46 -12.50 23.68
N ILE A 360 -1.02 -11.29 23.64
CA ILE A 360 -1.72 -10.76 22.47
C ILE A 360 -0.78 -9.95 21.58
N ASP A 361 0.11 -9.10 22.11
CA ASP A 361 1.07 -8.32 21.33
C ASP A 361 2.46 -8.40 21.97
N GLY A 362 3.51 -8.48 21.14
CA GLY A 362 4.89 -8.62 21.63
C GLY A 362 5.45 -10.05 21.66
N GLN A 363 4.90 -10.99 20.89
CA GLN A 363 5.33 -12.40 20.86
C GLN A 363 6.86 -12.60 20.71
N HIS A 364 7.53 -11.82 19.85
CA HIS A 364 8.99 -11.96 19.64
C HIS A 364 9.79 -11.50 20.86
N THR A 365 9.30 -10.49 21.58
CA THR A 365 9.91 -10.01 22.83
C THR A 365 9.73 -11.05 23.93
N ALA A 366 8.53 -11.64 24.06
CA ALA A 366 8.26 -12.70 25.02
C ALA A 366 9.12 -13.95 24.74
N ILE A 367 9.19 -14.40 23.48
CA ILE A 367 10.04 -15.54 23.09
C ILE A 367 11.52 -15.22 23.32
N GLY A 368 11.98 -14.02 22.94
CA GLY A 368 13.36 -13.58 23.17
C GLY A 368 13.71 -13.53 24.64
N ALA A 369 12.81 -13.02 25.49
CA ALA A 369 13.00 -13.01 26.94
C ALA A 369 13.02 -14.43 27.53
N ALA A 370 12.08 -15.29 27.14
CA ALA A 370 12.06 -16.70 27.55
C ALA A 370 13.30 -17.49 27.09
N SER A 371 13.97 -17.02 26.04
CA SER A 371 15.19 -17.63 25.51
C SER A 371 16.48 -17.03 26.09
N HIS A 372 16.38 -16.00 26.92
CA HIS A 372 17.54 -15.34 27.52
C HIS A 372 17.83 -15.96 28.89
N PRO A 373 19.06 -16.45 29.15
CA PRO A 373 19.36 -17.22 30.36
C PRO A 373 19.22 -16.41 31.66
N ASP A 374 19.46 -15.10 31.59
CA ASP A 374 19.44 -14.22 32.77
C ASP A 374 18.09 -13.52 33.03
N LEU A 375 17.03 -13.86 32.29
CA LEU A 375 15.71 -13.24 32.45
C LEU A 375 14.70 -14.22 33.08
N GLU A 376 14.52 -14.10 34.39
CA GLU A 376 13.54 -14.92 35.13
C GLU A 376 12.10 -14.41 34.97
N THR A 377 11.91 -13.09 34.96
CA THR A 377 10.60 -12.46 34.78
C THR A 377 10.69 -11.22 33.90
N ILE A 378 9.61 -10.92 33.18
CA ILE A 378 9.44 -9.67 32.43
C ILE A 378 8.15 -8.95 32.81
N PRO A 379 8.16 -7.60 32.81
CA PRO A 379 6.93 -6.85 33.01
C PRO A 379 6.07 -6.96 31.75
N VAL A 380 4.82 -7.39 31.93
CA VAL A 380 3.80 -7.41 30.89
C VAL A 380 2.67 -6.46 31.25
N MET A 381 2.06 -5.83 30.23
CA MET A 381 0.87 -5.01 30.40
C MET A 381 -0.36 -5.89 30.25
N VAL A 382 -1.10 -6.11 31.33
CA VAL A 382 -2.32 -6.89 31.36
C VAL A 382 -3.53 -5.98 31.16
N VAL A 383 -4.36 -6.31 30.17
CA VAL A 383 -5.61 -5.61 29.88
C VAL A 383 -6.80 -6.49 30.23
N ASP A 384 -7.82 -5.91 30.87
CA ASP A 384 -9.07 -6.62 31.16
C ASP A 384 -9.86 -6.80 29.85
N ALA A 385 -10.16 -8.06 29.53
CA ALA A 385 -10.92 -8.42 28.35
C ALA A 385 -11.89 -9.56 28.70
N ASP A 386 -13.04 -9.18 29.24
CA ASP A 386 -14.08 -10.11 29.74
C ASP A 386 -14.69 -11.02 28.64
N SER A 387 -14.39 -10.78 27.36
CA SER A 387 -14.86 -11.62 26.24
C SER A 387 -13.79 -11.90 25.18
N VAL A 388 -13.96 -13.00 24.45
CA VAL A 388 -13.10 -13.41 23.30
C VAL A 388 -13.08 -12.31 22.22
N GLU A 389 -14.19 -11.61 22.02
CA GLU A 389 -14.34 -10.51 21.06
C GLU A 389 -13.58 -9.26 21.49
N ALA A 390 -13.56 -8.95 22.79
CA ALA A 390 -12.79 -7.84 23.35
C ALA A 390 -11.27 -8.06 23.19
N ARG A 391 -10.81 -9.31 23.36
CA ARG A 391 -9.40 -9.71 23.13
C ARG A 391 -8.96 -9.50 21.68
N ALA A 392 -9.78 -9.93 20.73
CA ALA A 392 -9.50 -9.74 19.31
C ALA A 392 -9.47 -8.25 18.91
N SER A 393 -10.39 -7.45 19.46
CA SER A 393 -10.41 -6.00 19.24
C SER A 393 -9.17 -5.30 19.81
N ALA A 394 -8.76 -5.63 21.05
CA ALA A 394 -7.55 -5.10 21.68
C ALA A 394 -6.27 -5.49 20.91
N PHE A 395 -6.20 -6.74 20.45
CA PHE A 395 -5.13 -7.24 19.59
C PHE A 395 -5.00 -6.42 18.29
N VAL A 396 -6.12 -6.15 17.62
CA VAL A 396 -6.14 -5.38 16.36
C VAL A 396 -5.78 -3.91 16.60
N ALA A 397 -6.32 -3.30 17.66
CA ALA A 397 -6.06 -1.90 18.00
C ALA A 397 -4.56 -1.65 18.29
N HIS A 398 -3.93 -2.49 19.11
CA HIS A 398 -2.51 -2.34 19.46
C HIS A 398 -1.54 -2.58 18.28
N ASN A 399 -1.96 -3.33 17.27
CA ASN A 399 -1.19 -3.53 16.05
C ASN A 399 -1.45 -2.45 14.98
N ARG A 400 -2.65 -1.86 14.94
CA ARG A 400 -3.07 -0.92 13.89
C ARG A 400 -2.68 0.53 14.16
N ASP A 401 -2.62 0.95 15.42
CA ASP A 401 -2.43 2.37 15.79
C ASP A 401 -0.96 2.80 15.90
N ARG A 402 -0.04 2.03 15.30
CA ARG A 402 1.39 2.36 15.30
C ARG A 402 1.74 3.26 14.12
N VAL A 403 2.22 4.47 14.40
CA VAL A 403 2.90 5.31 13.41
C VAL A 403 4.33 4.79 13.25
N SER A 404 4.63 4.13 12.14
CA SER A 404 5.99 3.66 11.84
C SER A 404 6.90 4.84 11.52
N MET A 405 8.09 4.89 12.14
CA MET A 405 9.11 5.87 11.79
C MET A 405 9.57 5.66 10.34
N SER A 406 9.66 6.74 9.57
CA SER A 406 10.26 6.70 8.23
C SER A 406 11.75 6.36 8.30
N ARG A 407 12.33 5.80 7.23
CA ARG A 407 13.77 5.46 7.22
C ARG A 407 14.67 6.68 7.47
N LEU A 408 14.25 7.88 7.05
CA LEU A 408 14.93 9.14 7.35
C LEU A 408 14.93 9.43 8.85
N GLN A 409 13.81 9.23 9.53
CA GLN A 409 13.69 9.40 10.98
C GLN A 409 14.51 8.34 11.73
N VAL A 410 14.52 7.09 11.25
CA VAL A 410 15.39 6.03 11.78
C VAL A 410 16.86 6.41 11.63
N PHE A 411 17.30 6.87 10.45
CA PHE A 411 18.68 7.29 10.21
C PHE A 411 19.10 8.47 11.12
N HIS A 412 18.26 9.48 11.30
CA HIS A 412 18.57 10.58 12.22
C HIS A 412 18.59 10.12 13.69
N GLY A 413 17.80 9.10 14.06
CA GLY A 413 17.92 8.43 15.35
C GLY A 413 19.24 7.64 15.49
N ASP A 414 19.69 6.98 14.43
CA ASP A 414 20.97 6.27 14.36
C ASP A 414 22.16 7.24 14.52
N VAL A 415 22.08 8.43 13.90
CA VAL A 415 23.07 9.50 14.09
C VAL A 415 23.04 10.03 15.53
N ALA A 416 21.85 10.32 16.07
CA ALA A 416 21.71 10.84 17.43
C ALA A 416 22.19 9.86 18.50
N SER A 417 22.08 8.55 18.23
CA SER A 417 22.62 7.48 19.08
C SER A 417 24.12 7.20 18.85
N GLY A 418 24.79 7.95 17.97
CA GLY A 418 26.23 7.87 17.78
C GLY A 418 26.71 6.66 16.97
N LYS A 419 25.85 6.01 16.18
CA LYS A 419 26.28 4.88 15.34
C LYS A 419 27.36 5.33 14.35
N PRO A 420 28.58 4.74 14.38
CA PRO A 420 29.72 5.25 13.61
C PRO A 420 29.44 5.42 12.12
N GLU A 421 28.82 4.42 11.49
CA GLU A 421 28.47 4.44 10.06
C GLU A 421 27.47 5.56 9.72
N ALA A 422 26.44 5.75 10.54
CA ALA A 422 25.42 6.77 10.30
C ALA A 422 25.98 8.19 10.47
N VAL A 423 26.83 8.38 11.49
CA VAL A 423 27.56 9.64 11.72
C VAL A 423 28.50 9.92 10.54
N ASP A 424 29.21 8.90 10.06
CA ASP A 424 30.14 9.02 8.94
C ASP A 424 29.42 9.35 7.62
N ILE A 425 28.31 8.67 7.32
CA ILE A 425 27.47 8.96 6.16
C ILE A 425 26.92 10.39 6.21
N LEU A 426 26.43 10.86 7.37
CA LEU A 426 25.94 12.22 7.50
C LEU A 426 27.07 13.26 7.29
N ARG A 427 28.26 12.98 7.80
CA ARG A 427 29.46 13.79 7.60
C ARG A 427 29.84 13.86 6.12
N ILE A 428 29.92 12.72 5.44
CA ILE A 428 30.22 12.62 4.01
C ILE A 428 29.19 13.36 3.18
N ALA A 429 27.90 13.16 3.45
CA ALA A 429 26.83 13.85 2.75
C ALA A 429 26.96 15.37 2.88
N LYS A 430 27.19 15.87 4.10
CA LYS A 430 27.39 17.30 4.37
C LYS A 430 28.61 17.85 3.63
N GLN A 431 29.73 17.14 3.62
CA GLN A 431 30.96 17.54 2.93
C GLN A 431 30.78 17.57 1.40
N ALA A 432 29.98 16.66 0.85
CA ALA A 432 29.64 16.62 -0.56
C ALA A 432 28.58 17.66 -0.97
N GLY A 433 28.10 18.51 -0.04
CA GLY A 433 27.04 19.49 -0.29
C GLY A 433 25.62 18.91 -0.34
N ALA A 434 25.46 17.63 0.00
CA ALA A 434 24.17 16.94 0.06
C ALA A 434 23.51 17.13 1.43
N ARG A 435 22.18 17.07 1.46
CA ARG A 435 21.38 17.17 2.68
C ARG A 435 20.50 15.92 2.82
N ILE A 436 20.51 15.29 3.99
CA ILE A 436 19.59 14.19 4.32
C ILE A 436 18.43 14.78 5.14
N PRO A 437 17.22 14.97 4.58
CA PRO A 437 16.11 15.58 5.29
C PRO A 437 15.69 14.75 6.53
N ARG A 438 15.22 15.40 7.59
CA ARG A 438 14.73 14.69 8.80
C ARG A 438 13.39 14.00 8.59
N ASN A 439 12.55 14.58 7.75
CA ASN A 439 11.22 14.08 7.41
C ASN A 439 11.13 13.83 5.90
N PRO A 440 10.26 12.91 5.45
CA PRO A 440 9.99 12.72 4.02
C PRO A 440 9.61 14.04 3.34
N VAL A 441 10.27 14.34 2.22
CA VAL A 441 10.05 15.56 1.44
C VAL A 441 9.37 15.18 0.13
N ASN A 442 8.35 15.95 -0.29
CA ASN A 442 7.73 15.75 -1.60
C ASN A 442 8.71 16.15 -2.71
N ARG A 443 8.61 15.51 -3.88
CA ARG A 443 9.48 15.81 -5.04
C ARG A 443 9.46 17.30 -5.47
N ARG A 444 8.32 17.99 -5.30
CA ARG A 444 8.19 19.42 -5.63
C ARG A 444 8.91 20.33 -4.65
N ASP A 445 9.02 19.90 -3.39
CA ASP A 445 9.61 20.67 -2.28
C ASP A 445 11.08 20.30 -2.03
N ALA A 446 11.59 19.29 -2.74
CA ALA A 446 12.96 18.82 -2.64
C ALA A 446 13.94 19.88 -3.16
N LYS A 447 14.93 20.20 -2.33
CA LYS A 447 16.03 21.10 -2.67
C LYS A 447 17.12 20.33 -3.42
N ILE A 448 17.96 21.07 -4.14
CA ILE A 448 19.17 20.50 -4.76
C ILE A 448 20.00 19.84 -3.65
N GLY A 449 20.45 18.61 -3.91
CA GLY A 449 21.23 17.84 -2.94
C GLY A 449 20.41 17.10 -1.88
N ASP A 450 19.07 17.20 -1.88
CA ASP A 450 18.24 16.44 -0.94
C ASP A 450 18.28 14.94 -1.25
N VAL A 451 18.87 14.14 -0.36
CA VAL A 451 18.93 12.69 -0.47
C VAL A 451 17.69 12.07 0.17
N VAL A 452 16.82 11.50 -0.65
CA VAL A 452 15.58 10.82 -0.19
C VAL A 452 15.75 9.31 -0.07
N ALA A 453 16.76 8.74 -0.74
CA ALA A 453 17.06 7.32 -0.72
C ALA A 453 18.16 6.97 0.31
N VAL A 454 17.93 7.30 1.59
CA VAL A 454 18.94 7.09 2.65
C VAL A 454 19.40 5.63 2.77
N GLY A 455 18.50 4.67 2.54
CA GLY A 455 18.83 3.26 2.53
C GLY A 455 19.75 2.82 1.39
N GLU A 456 19.87 3.61 0.33
CA GLU A 456 20.80 3.33 -0.76
C GLU A 456 22.20 3.88 -0.47
N ILE A 457 22.32 5.06 0.14
CA ILE A 457 23.64 5.60 0.54
C ILE A 457 24.27 4.79 1.67
N GLU A 458 23.47 4.18 2.55
CA GLU A 458 23.95 3.21 3.56
C GLU A 458 24.55 1.98 2.88
N LYS A 459 23.91 1.47 1.82
CA LYS A 459 24.45 0.33 1.05
C LYS A 459 25.71 0.71 0.29
N LEU A 460 25.74 1.87 -0.35
CA LEU A 460 26.94 2.36 -1.05
C LEU A 460 28.11 2.54 -0.10
N HIS A 461 27.89 3.11 1.09
CA HIS A 461 28.93 3.23 2.12
C HIS A 461 29.46 1.87 2.54
N ALA A 462 28.57 0.91 2.81
CA ALA A 462 28.95 -0.43 3.24
C ALA A 462 29.67 -1.25 2.14
N MET A 463 29.27 -1.11 0.88
CA MET A 463 29.82 -1.88 -0.23
C MET A 463 31.08 -1.27 -0.84
N ASP A 464 31.11 0.07 -0.98
CA ASP A 464 32.13 0.78 -1.77
C ASP A 464 32.97 1.77 -0.94
N GLY A 465 32.63 1.95 0.34
CA GLY A 465 33.33 2.83 1.25
C GLY A 465 32.97 4.31 1.11
N GLY A 466 33.39 5.10 2.10
CA GLY A 466 33.05 6.52 2.20
C GLY A 466 33.63 7.40 1.09
N ALA A 467 34.77 7.02 0.50
CA ALA A 467 35.40 7.77 -0.59
C ALA A 467 34.55 7.74 -1.87
N LEU A 468 34.03 6.58 -2.27
CA LEU A 468 33.14 6.50 -3.44
C LEU A 468 31.80 7.21 -3.15
N LEU A 469 31.23 7.02 -1.95
CA LEU A 469 30.00 7.72 -1.57
C LEU A 469 30.16 9.25 -1.68
N SER A 470 31.28 9.79 -1.22
CA SER A 470 31.58 11.23 -1.33
C SER A 470 31.60 11.70 -2.78
N ARG A 471 32.26 10.97 -3.68
CA ARG A 471 32.31 11.26 -5.12
C ARG A 471 30.91 11.22 -5.76
N VAL A 472 30.14 10.17 -5.49
CA VAL A 472 28.76 9.99 -6.00
C VAL A 472 27.87 11.15 -5.56
N LEU A 473 27.89 11.52 -4.28
CA LEU A 473 27.06 12.62 -3.77
C LEU A 473 27.51 13.98 -4.32
N ARG A 474 28.81 14.22 -4.45
CA ARG A 474 29.34 15.46 -5.03
C ARG A 474 28.87 15.63 -6.47
N ILE A 475 29.03 14.61 -7.32
CA ILE A 475 28.58 14.63 -8.72
C ILE A 475 27.07 14.87 -8.79
N ALA A 476 26.27 14.24 -7.92
CA ALA A 476 24.82 14.44 -7.90
C ALA A 476 24.44 15.88 -7.51
N VAL A 477 25.14 16.48 -6.53
CA VAL A 477 24.91 17.87 -6.08
C VAL A 477 25.33 18.86 -7.15
N GLU A 478 26.52 18.71 -7.73
CA GLU A 478 27.04 19.55 -8.81
C GLU A 478 26.17 19.44 -10.07
N GLY A 479 25.67 18.23 -10.37
CA GLY A 479 24.67 17.96 -11.41
C GLY A 479 23.27 18.50 -11.09
N ARG A 480 23.09 19.25 -10.00
CA ARG A 480 21.85 19.89 -9.55
C ARG A 480 20.68 18.93 -9.32
N CYS A 481 20.96 17.68 -8.95
CA CYS A 481 19.93 16.66 -8.74
C CYS A 481 18.96 17.03 -7.62
N ARG A 482 17.66 16.90 -7.88
CA ARG A 482 16.60 17.09 -6.89
C ARG A 482 15.35 16.20 -7.12
N PRO A 483 14.96 15.36 -6.14
CA PRO A 483 15.81 14.83 -5.08
C PRO A 483 16.87 13.87 -5.64
N ILE A 484 17.93 13.62 -4.88
CA ILE A 484 18.86 12.50 -5.10
C ILE A 484 18.14 11.21 -4.69
N ASN A 485 17.72 10.43 -5.68
CA ASN A 485 16.97 9.19 -5.52
C ASN A 485 17.84 7.96 -5.85
N GLN A 486 17.25 6.77 -5.72
CA GLN A 486 17.96 5.50 -5.95
C GLN A 486 18.46 5.35 -7.40
N THR A 487 17.74 5.91 -8.39
CA THR A 487 18.11 5.83 -9.80
C THR A 487 19.42 6.57 -10.07
N ILE A 488 19.52 7.79 -9.55
CA ILE A 488 20.72 8.63 -9.69
C ILE A 488 21.91 7.97 -8.97
N LEU A 489 21.72 7.54 -7.72
CA LEU A 489 22.79 6.95 -6.91
C LEU A 489 23.39 5.70 -7.57
N ARG A 490 22.54 4.80 -8.07
CA ARG A 490 23.00 3.58 -8.74
C ARG A 490 23.66 3.87 -10.08
N ALA A 491 23.08 4.74 -10.90
CA ALA A 491 23.67 5.09 -12.19
C ALA A 491 25.07 5.69 -12.03
N LEU A 492 25.24 6.63 -11.09
CA LEU A 492 26.54 7.23 -10.79
C LEU A 492 27.54 6.20 -10.26
N ARG A 493 27.12 5.30 -9.38
CA ARG A 493 27.99 4.19 -8.92
C ARG A 493 28.46 3.34 -10.10
N MET A 494 27.57 2.95 -11.01
CA MET A 494 27.92 2.15 -12.19
C MET A 494 28.95 2.87 -13.06
N LEU A 495 28.72 4.15 -13.37
CA LEU A 495 29.65 4.96 -14.17
C LEU A 495 31.06 5.08 -13.55
N LEU A 496 31.15 5.08 -12.21
CA LEU A 496 32.42 5.26 -11.51
C LEU A 496 33.17 3.95 -11.21
N VAL A 497 32.51 2.80 -11.34
CA VAL A 497 33.05 1.50 -10.88
C VAL A 497 33.13 0.47 -12.00
N GLU A 498 32.20 0.47 -12.96
CA GLU A 498 32.15 -0.57 -13.98
C GLU A 498 33.05 -0.22 -15.19
N PRO A 499 33.98 -1.11 -15.58
CA PRO A 499 34.97 -0.84 -16.65
C PRO A 499 34.36 -0.44 -18.00
N GLN A 500 33.16 -0.92 -18.30
CA GLN A 500 32.46 -0.62 -19.55
C GLN A 500 32.04 0.86 -19.71
N TYR A 501 32.16 1.68 -18.65
CA TYR A 501 31.88 3.11 -18.66
C TYR A 501 33.16 3.97 -18.54
N GLU A 502 34.33 3.39 -18.76
CA GLU A 502 35.59 4.13 -18.82
C GLU A 502 35.61 5.17 -19.95
N GLY A 503 36.39 6.24 -19.78
CA GLY A 503 36.63 7.25 -20.83
C GLY A 503 35.80 8.54 -20.72
N VAL A 504 34.94 8.66 -19.71
CA VAL A 504 34.22 9.91 -19.36
C VAL A 504 34.74 10.52 -18.07
N SER A 505 34.88 11.84 -18.00
CA SER A 505 35.31 12.54 -16.78
C SER A 505 34.15 12.80 -15.83
N GLU A 506 34.42 13.01 -14.53
CA GLU A 506 33.37 13.41 -13.57
C GLU A 506 32.66 14.71 -14.00
N GLY A 507 33.39 15.66 -14.59
CA GLY A 507 32.83 16.92 -15.10
C GLY A 507 31.87 16.72 -16.28
N ASP A 508 32.14 15.74 -17.14
CA ASP A 508 31.23 15.38 -18.24
C ASP A 508 29.95 14.73 -17.70
N ILE A 509 30.06 13.90 -16.66
CA ILE A 509 28.91 13.31 -15.97
C ILE A 509 28.05 14.39 -15.31
N VAL A 510 28.66 15.39 -14.66
CA VAL A 510 27.96 16.55 -14.09
C VAL A 510 27.18 17.31 -15.17
N THR A 511 27.83 17.61 -16.29
CA THR A 511 27.19 18.29 -17.42
C THR A 511 26.04 17.46 -18.01
N ALA A 512 26.23 16.15 -18.15
CA ALA A 512 25.20 15.22 -18.61
C ALA A 512 23.98 15.17 -17.69
N LEU A 513 24.18 15.19 -16.36
CA LEU A 513 23.11 15.26 -15.38
C LEU A 513 22.30 16.55 -15.52
N MET A 514 22.98 17.70 -15.64
CA MET A 514 22.31 19.00 -15.78
C MET A 514 21.47 19.07 -17.06
N ALA A 515 21.94 18.46 -18.15
CA ALA A 515 21.21 18.38 -19.41
C ALA A 515 20.00 17.43 -19.36
N ARG A 516 19.88 16.59 -18.32
CA ARG A 516 18.86 15.53 -18.21
C ARG A 516 18.04 15.62 -16.91
N PRO A 517 17.24 16.68 -16.71
CA PRO A 517 16.32 16.75 -15.58
C PRO A 517 15.24 15.65 -15.61
N ASP A 518 15.02 15.02 -16.76
CA ASP A 518 14.08 13.93 -17.00
C ASP A 518 14.71 12.53 -16.88
N LEU A 519 15.95 12.41 -16.40
CA LEU A 519 16.75 11.17 -16.41
C LEU A 519 15.97 9.94 -15.94
N GLU A 520 15.18 10.07 -14.87
CA GLU A 520 14.39 8.96 -14.33
C GLU A 520 13.30 8.50 -15.30
N GLN A 521 12.58 9.44 -15.95
CA GLN A 521 11.56 9.10 -16.95
C GLN A 521 12.21 8.50 -18.19
N ALA A 522 13.35 9.06 -18.61
CA ALA A 522 14.07 8.57 -19.78
C ALA A 522 14.70 7.20 -19.58
N ALA A 523 15.21 6.91 -18.38
CA ALA A 523 15.77 5.61 -18.05
C ALA A 523 14.70 4.51 -18.03
N VAL A 524 13.47 4.84 -17.63
CA VAL A 524 12.34 3.91 -17.74
C VAL A 524 12.03 3.61 -19.21
N ARG A 525 11.89 4.65 -20.05
CA ARG A 525 11.62 4.48 -21.49
C ARG A 525 12.72 3.68 -22.20
N PHE A 526 13.98 4.09 -22.03
CA PHE A 526 15.13 3.43 -22.65
C PHE A 526 15.32 2.00 -22.13
N GLY A 527 15.02 1.74 -20.85
CA GLY A 527 15.07 0.41 -20.27
C GLY A 527 14.07 -0.54 -20.92
N ALA A 528 12.84 -0.08 -21.16
CA ALA A 528 11.81 -0.84 -21.86
C ALA A 528 12.21 -1.14 -23.32
N GLU A 529 12.73 -0.15 -24.04
CA GLU A 529 13.16 -0.31 -25.45
C GLU A 529 14.38 -1.24 -25.63
N THR A 530 15.23 -1.39 -24.60
CA THR A 530 16.51 -2.12 -24.71
C THR A 530 16.61 -3.35 -23.80
N ASN A 531 15.51 -3.73 -23.14
CA ASN A 531 15.45 -4.79 -22.14
C ASN A 531 16.55 -4.68 -21.06
N LYS A 532 16.85 -3.44 -20.62
CA LYS A 532 17.82 -3.16 -19.56
C LYS A 532 17.09 -2.69 -18.31
N GLY A 533 17.55 -3.15 -17.14
CA GLY A 533 17.06 -2.64 -15.86
C GLY A 533 17.22 -1.11 -15.76
N ARG A 534 16.24 -0.42 -15.14
CA ARG A 534 16.18 1.06 -15.10
C ARG A 534 17.46 1.76 -14.65
N TYR A 535 18.26 1.14 -13.78
CA TYR A 535 19.51 1.71 -13.28
C TYR A 535 20.62 1.65 -14.34
N SER A 536 20.74 0.50 -15.01
CA SER A 536 21.65 0.30 -16.14
C SER A 536 21.25 1.18 -17.32
N ALA A 537 19.96 1.35 -17.58
CA ALA A 537 19.45 2.29 -18.57
C ALA A 537 19.86 3.75 -18.26
N ALA A 538 19.70 4.19 -17.00
CA ALA A 538 20.15 5.52 -16.57
C ALA A 538 21.67 5.71 -16.74
N ALA A 539 22.48 4.69 -16.38
CA ALA A 539 23.93 4.71 -16.56
C ALA A 539 24.31 4.84 -18.05
N VAL A 540 23.69 4.05 -18.93
CA VAL A 540 23.94 4.11 -20.38
C VAL A 540 23.57 5.49 -20.96
N ILE A 541 22.43 6.05 -20.55
CA ILE A 541 22.00 7.38 -21.00
C ILE A 541 23.04 8.44 -20.62
N LEU A 542 23.46 8.45 -19.36
CA LEU A 542 24.45 9.40 -18.86
C LEU A 542 25.81 9.20 -19.52
N TYR A 543 26.25 7.95 -19.69
CA TYR A 543 27.52 7.63 -20.36
C TYR A 543 27.53 8.13 -21.80
N ARG A 544 26.47 7.91 -22.57
CA ARG A 544 26.36 8.39 -23.96
C ARG A 544 26.40 9.91 -24.03
N ALA A 545 25.67 10.60 -23.15
CA ALA A 545 25.67 12.05 -23.08
C ALA A 545 27.05 12.60 -22.70
N ALA A 546 27.69 12.03 -21.67
CA ALA A 546 29.02 12.41 -21.22
C ALA A 546 30.08 12.15 -22.31
N SER A 547 30.03 10.99 -22.98
CA SER A 547 30.98 10.64 -24.06
C SER A 547 30.91 11.62 -25.24
N SER A 548 29.70 12.06 -25.61
CA SER A 548 29.52 13.07 -26.66
C SER A 548 30.14 14.41 -26.28
N ILE A 549 30.05 14.81 -25.00
CA ILE A 549 30.68 16.03 -24.48
C ILE A 549 32.22 15.87 -24.53
N SER A 550 32.75 14.75 -24.07
CA SER A 550 34.19 14.48 -24.07
C SER A 550 34.78 14.40 -25.49
N ALA A 551 34.01 13.98 -26.49
CA ALA A 551 34.42 13.96 -27.90
C ALA A 551 34.42 15.37 -28.51
N GLY A 552 33.39 16.17 -28.23
CA GLY A 552 33.30 17.56 -28.69
C GLY A 552 34.41 18.45 -28.13
N SER A 553 34.80 18.25 -26.86
CA SER A 553 35.89 19.00 -26.22
C SER A 553 37.29 18.59 -26.71
N ARG A 554 37.45 17.44 -27.37
CA ARG A 554 38.74 17.00 -27.96
C ARG A 554 38.91 17.44 -29.41
N ALA A 555 37.82 17.83 -30.07
CA ALA A 555 37.81 18.27 -31.46
C ALA A 555 37.85 19.81 -31.60
N ALA A 556 37.57 20.54 -30.51
CA ALA A 556 37.77 21.98 -30.36
C ALA A 556 39.11 22.25 -29.67
#